data_AF-A0A2V2S9V6-F1
#
_entry.id   AF-A0A2V2S9V6-F1
#
_cell.length_a   1.000
_cell.length_b   1.000
_cell.length_c   1.000
_cell.angle_alpha   90.00
_cell.angle_beta   90.00
_cell.angle_gamma   90.00
#
_symmetry.space_group_name_H-M   'P 1'
#
loop_
_entity.id
_entity.type
_entity.pdbx_description
1 polymer ?
#
loop_
_entity_poly.entity_id
_entity_poly.type
_entity_poly.pdbx_seq_one_letter_code
_entity_poly.pdbx_strand_id
1 'polypeptide(L)' 'MSKVITPHFEQVIDRFIASGRFNNKSEVIRAGLRLLEEHEANAASATREDLSRIIQTALADRRPLVPAAKLFRRRKK' A
#
# COMPACT_ATOMS: atom_id res chain seq x y z
N MET A 1 4.88 -28.58 9.00
CA MET A 1 3.98 -27.98 8.00
C MET A 1 4.78 -27.70 6.74
N SER A 2 4.74 -28.57 5.72
CA SER A 2 5.35 -28.27 4.42
C SER A 2 4.37 -27.46 3.59
N LYS A 3 4.81 -26.29 3.10
CA LYS A 3 4.11 -25.54 2.06
C LYS A 3 4.76 -25.90 0.74
N VAL A 4 3.96 -26.18 -0.28
CA VAL A 4 4.46 -26.43 -1.63
C VAL A 4 4.89 -25.09 -2.22
N ILE A 5 6.18 -24.93 -2.46
CA ILE A 5 6.77 -23.78 -3.15
C ILE A 5 7.14 -24.24 -4.55
N THR A 6 6.66 -23.52 -5.56
CA THR A 6 7.01 -23.80 -6.96
C THR A 6 8.52 -23.58 -7.18
N PRO A 7 9.20 -24.35 -8.05
CA PRO A 7 10.65 -24.21 -8.28
C PRO A 7 11.14 -22.79 -8.60
N HIS A 8 10.28 -21.97 -9.21
CA HIS A 8 10.57 -20.55 -9.46
C HIS A 8 10.82 -19.75 -8.17
N PHE A 9 9.97 -19.93 -7.15
CA PHE A 9 10.09 -19.21 -5.89
C PHE A 9 11.28 -19.70 -5.06
N GLU A 10 11.65 -20.97 -5.17
CA GLU A 10 12.89 -21.49 -4.57
C GLU A 10 14.12 -20.74 -5.10
N GLN A 11 14.23 -20.53 -6.41
CA GLN A 11 15.33 -19.75 -7.01
C GLN A 11 15.37 -18.30 -6.53
N VAL A 12 14.21 -17.69 -6.31
CA VAL A 12 14.10 -16.33 -5.78
C VAL A 12 14.56 -16.28 -4.32
N ILE A 13 14.11 -17.24 -3.50
CA ILE A 13 14.51 -17.36 -2.09
C ILE A 13 16.02 -17.59 -1.98
N ASP A 14 16.57 -18.49 -2.77
CA ASP A 14 18.00 -18.80 -2.75
C ASP A 14 18.84 -17.58 -3.16
N ARG A 15 18.38 -16.77 -4.13
CA ARG A 15 19.03 -15.50 -4.50
C ARG A 15 19.05 -14.51 -3.33
N PHE A 16 17.95 -14.40 -2.60
CA PHE A 16 17.84 -13.51 -1.45
C PHE A 16 18.73 -13.94 -0.29
N ILE A 17 18.86 -15.25 -0.05
CA ILE A 17 19.78 -15.79 0.96
C ILE A 17 21.23 -15.61 0.50
N ALA A 18 21.56 -15.91 -0.75
CA ALA A 18 22.89 -15.73 -1.31
C ALA A 18 23.36 -14.27 -1.29
N SER A 19 22.44 -13.31 -1.39
CA SER A 19 22.74 -11.88 -1.24
C SER A 19 23.07 -11.45 0.20
N GLY A 20 22.89 -12.33 1.18
CA GLY A 20 23.07 -12.02 2.61
C GLY A 20 21.95 -11.17 3.22
N ARG A 21 20.92 -10.81 2.43
CA ARG A 21 19.79 -10.00 2.91
C ARG A 21 18.88 -10.75 3.89
N PHE A 22 18.87 -12.09 3.81
CA PHE A 22 18.09 -12.95 4.70
C PHE A 22 18.89 -14.20 5.07
N ASN A 23 18.73 -14.71 6.29
CA ASN A 23 19.53 -15.83 6.79
C ASN A 23 18.92 -17.20 6.45
N ASN A 24 17.61 -17.25 6.21
CA ASN A 24 16.90 -18.50 5.97
C ASN A 24 15.62 -18.30 5.14
N LYS A 25 15.12 -19.40 4.57
CA LYS A 25 13.90 -19.40 3.74
C LYS A 25 12.69 -18.86 4.48
N SER A 26 12.56 -19.20 5.77
CA SER A 26 11.44 -18.78 6.61
C SER A 26 11.37 -17.26 6.80
N GLU A 27 12.52 -16.57 6.87
CA GLU A 27 12.58 -15.10 6.92
C GLU A 27 12.12 -14.47 5.61
N VAL A 28 12.56 -15.01 4.47
CA VAL A 28 12.15 -14.51 3.15
C VAL A 28 10.63 -14.65 2.97
N ILE A 29 10.07 -15.82 3.34
CA ILE A 29 8.64 -16.07 3.23
C ILE A 29 7.84 -15.15 4.15
N ARG A 30 8.28 -14.95 5.40
CA ARG A 30 7.61 -14.02 6.32
C ARG A 30 7.67 -12.58 5.83
N ALA A 31 8.82 -12.15 5.29
CA ALA A 31 8.96 -10.81 4.72
C ALA A 31 8.05 -10.61 3.50
N GLY A 32 7.97 -11.62 2.62
CA GLY A 32 7.07 -11.59 1.47
C GLY A 32 5.59 -11.54 1.88
N LEU A 33 5.18 -12.35 2.86
CA LEU A 33 3.81 -12.33 3.38
C LEU A 33 3.47 -11.02 4.09
N ARG A 34 4.38 -10.46 4.90
CA ARG A 34 4.17 -9.15 5.53
C ARG A 34 3.96 -8.05 4.48
N LEU A 35 4.73 -8.07 3.40
CA LEU A 35 4.58 -7.09 2.33
C LEU A 35 3.25 -7.25 1.58
N LEU A 36 2.79 -8.49 1.40
CA LEU A 36 1.46 -8.76 0.85
C LEU A 36 0.35 -8.28 1.80
N GLU A 37 0.44 -8.57 3.10
CA GLU A 37 -0.51 -8.09 4.10
C GLU A 37 -0.57 -6.57 4.14
N GLU A 38 0.57 -5.89 4.10
CA GLU A 38 0.64 -4.43 4.06
C GLU A 38 0.03 -3.87 2.76
N HIS A 39 0.30 -4.51 1.62
CA HIS A 39 -0.31 -4.13 0.35
C HIS A 39 -1.84 -4.27 0.38
N GLU A 40 -2.35 -5.39 0.89
CA GLU A 40 -3.79 -5.62 1.03
C GLU A 40 -4.43 -4.65 2.04
N ALA A 41 -3.78 -4.39 3.18
CA ALA A 41 -4.26 -3.43 4.16
C ALA A 41 -4.30 -2.00 3.59
N ASN A 42 -3.28 -1.60 2.82
CA ASN A 42 -3.24 -0.31 2.14
C ASN A 42 -4.28 -0.22 1.02
N ALA A 43 -4.48 -1.30 0.25
CA ALA A 43 -5.51 -1.36 -0.78
C ALA A 43 -6.90 -1.23 -0.14
N ALA A 44 -7.17 -1.99 0.93
CA ALA A 44 -8.41 -1.90 1.70
C ALA A 44 -8.62 -0.50 2.31
N SER A 45 -7.58 0.13 2.84
CA SER A 45 -7.70 1.50 3.38
C SER A 45 -7.98 2.49 2.25
N ALA A 46 -7.27 2.41 1.13
CA ALA A 46 -7.48 3.26 -0.04
C ALA A 46 -8.82 3.02 -0.78
N THR A 47 -9.65 2.08 -0.31
CA THR A 47 -10.96 1.79 -0.94
C THR A 47 -12.08 2.74 -0.49
N ARG A 48 -13.32 2.31 -0.74
CA ARG A 48 -14.58 3.04 -0.68
C ARG A 48 -14.75 3.81 0.63
N GLU A 49 -14.27 3.27 1.73
CA GLU A 49 -14.37 3.80 3.08
C GLU A 49 -13.60 5.13 3.22
N ASP A 50 -12.39 5.22 2.68
CA ASP A 50 -11.59 6.46 2.72
C ASP A 50 -12.22 7.55 1.85
N LEU A 51 -12.68 7.20 0.65
CA LEU A 51 -13.46 8.11 -0.20
C LEU A 51 -14.72 8.59 0.51
N SER A 52 -15.46 7.68 1.15
CA SER A 52 -16.68 8.01 1.90
C SER A 52 -16.36 8.93 3.08
N ARG A 53 -15.25 8.70 3.80
CA ARG A 53 -14.79 9.54 4.91
C ARG A 53 -14.43 10.94 4.45
N ILE A 54 -13.69 11.06 3.33
CA ILE A 54 -13.33 12.35 2.73
C ILE A 54 -14.59 13.11 2.32
N ILE A 55 -15.54 12.44 1.66
CA ILE A 55 -16.81 13.05 1.25
C ILE A 55 -17.61 13.52 2.47
N GLN A 56 -17.78 12.69 3.50
CA GLN A 56 -18.52 13.06 4.71
C GLN A 56 -17.87 14.23 5.44
N THR A 57 -16.53 14.25 5.51
CA THR A 57 -15.77 15.34 6.13
C THR A 57 -15.95 16.64 5.34
N ALA A 58 -15.91 16.58 4.00
CA ALA A 58 -16.16 17.72 3.13
C ALA A 58 -17.60 18.24 3.23
N LEU A 59 -18.59 17.35 3.37
CA LEU A 59 -20.00 17.72 3.58
C LEU A 59 -20.24 18.34 4.96
N ALA A 60 -19.47 17.94 5.97
CA ALA A 60 -19.53 18.51 7.31
C ALA A 60 -18.80 19.87 7.44
N ASP A 61 -17.99 20.25 6.44
CA ASP A 61 -17.31 21.54 6.42
C ASP A 61 -18.33 22.68 6.26
N ARG A 62 -18.31 23.63 7.19
CA ARG A 62 -19.20 24.80 7.19
C ARG A 62 -18.67 25.97 6.35
N ARG A 63 -17.48 25.84 5.77
CA ARG A 63 -16.92 26.87 4.89
C ARG A 63 -17.79 27.02 3.64
N PRO A 64 -17.97 28.26 3.16
CA PRO A 64 -18.72 28.49 1.94
C PRO A 64 -18.03 27.81 0.74
N LEU A 65 -18.83 27.21 -0.13
CA LEU A 65 -18.36 26.58 -1.35
C LEU A 65 -17.58 27.60 -2.19
N VAL A 66 -16.37 27.23 -2.60
CA VAL A 66 -15.56 28.05 -3.50
C VAL A 66 -15.96 27.71 -4.94
N PRO A 67 -16.44 28.67 -5.74
CA PRO A 67 -16.72 28.45 -7.15
C PRO A 67 -15.47 27.95 -7.88
N ALA A 68 -15.62 26.95 -8.76
CA ALA A 68 -14.50 26.33 -9.47
C ALA A 68 -13.63 27.35 -10.23
N ALA A 69 -14.26 28.40 -10.79
CA ALA A 69 -13.58 29.50 -11.47
C ALA A 69 -12.59 30.28 -10.57
N LYS A 70 -12.74 30.20 -9.24
CA LYS A 70 -11.87 30.88 -8.25
C LYS A 70 -10.77 29.98 -7.68
N LEU A 71 -10.74 28.69 -8.01
CA LEU A 71 -9.75 27.75 -7.48
C LEU A 71 -8.35 27.94 -8.08
N PHE A 72 -8.28 28.32 -9.36
CA PHE A 72 -7.01 28.52 -10.06
C PHE A 72 -6.43 29.91 -9.82
N ARG A 73 -6.09 30.23 -8.56
CA ARG A 73 -5.25 31.41 -8.31
C ARG A 73 -3.82 31.04 -8.65
N ARG A 74 -3.34 31.50 -9.81
CA ARG A 74 -1.94 31.35 -10.22
C ARG A 74 -1.04 31.78 -9.07
N ARG A 75 -0.32 30.83 -8.46
CA ARG A 75 0.69 31.12 -7.44
C ARG A 75 1.75 31.99 -8.13
N LYS A 76 1.72 33.31 -7.90
CA LYS A 76 2.83 34.16 -8.34
C LYS A 76 4.05 33.69 -7.54
N LYS A 77 5.07 33.26 -8.29
CA LYS A 77 6.43 33.05 -7.78
C LYS A 77 6.94 34.33 -7.14
#